data_AF-A0A6I6UNQ2-F1
#
_entry.id   AF-A0A6I6UNQ2-F1
#
_cell.length_a   1.000
_cell.length_b   1.000
_cell.length_c   1.000
_cell.angle_alpha   90.00
_cell.angle_beta   90.00
_cell.angle_gamma   90.00
#
_symmetry.space_group_name_H-M   'P 1'
#
loop_
_entity.id
_entity.type
_entity.pdbx_description
1 polymer ?
#
loop_
_entity_poly.entity_id
_entity_poly.type
_entity_poly.pdbx_seq_one_letter_code
_entity_poly.pdbx_strand_id
1 'polypeptide(L)'
;MKKLLGLALLTAVLLSGCGEVQISINKDQEVEAETGSAKKEKVDLINDESESEKMKEADKQKAILQFINEEIYKVAEYEVVAFQSLASVSGVNYTDDQTVYRELTTITIPAYEKALNEAQSIEAGIPELEEMATRVVTATQTFYDALILEKKAIEDQDEGLINESNAKMEEYYKLVDAYHSDMKLLAEEYNVTYDLNEPKQNVEEL
;
A
#
# COMPACT_ATOMS: atom_id res chain seq x y z
N MET A 1 -14.98 7.16 -40.52
CA MET A 1 -15.09 7.45 -39.08
C MET A 1 -15.97 6.39 -38.45
N LYS A 2 -15.36 5.34 -37.87
CA LYS A 2 -16.10 4.30 -37.14
C LYS A 2 -15.98 4.64 -35.65
N LYS A 3 -17.12 4.87 -35.00
CA LYS A 3 -17.20 4.97 -33.54
C LYS A 3 -16.88 3.60 -32.97
N LEU A 4 -15.84 3.48 -32.16
CA LEU A 4 -15.52 2.27 -31.42
C LEU A 4 -16.20 2.37 -30.06
N LEU A 5 -17.06 1.39 -29.76
CA LEU A 5 -17.66 1.22 -28.44
C LEU A 5 -16.54 0.86 -27.46
N GLY A 6 -16.23 1.77 -26.54
CA GLY A 6 -15.50 1.44 -25.32
C GLY A 6 -16.34 0.51 -24.45
N LEU A 7 -15.72 -0.55 -23.95
CA LEU A 7 -16.31 -1.46 -22.99
C LEU A 7 -16.61 -0.66 -21.71
N ALA A 8 -17.89 -0.48 -21.40
CA ALA A 8 -18.32 0.11 -20.14
C ALA A 8 -18.00 -0.89 -19.01
N LEU A 9 -16.85 -0.73 -18.37
CA LEU A 9 -16.61 -1.27 -17.05
C LEU A 9 -17.49 -0.49 -16.08
N LEU A 10 -18.54 -1.16 -15.60
CA LEU A 10 -19.37 -0.72 -14.49
C LEU A 10 -18.48 -0.41 -13.29
N THR A 11 -18.21 0.87 -13.07
CA THR A 11 -17.71 1.38 -11.79
C THR A 11 -18.80 1.11 -10.76
N ALA A 12 -18.63 0.04 -9.98
CA ALA A 12 -19.31 -0.10 -8.72
C ALA A 12 -18.90 1.09 -7.85
N VAL A 13 -19.86 1.96 -7.60
CA VAL A 13 -19.76 3.10 -6.70
C VAL A 13 -19.32 2.61 -5.33
N LEU A 14 -18.12 3.00 -4.90
CA LEU A 14 -17.75 3.08 -3.49
C LEU A 14 -17.41 4.53 -3.17
N LEU A 15 -18.44 5.38 -3.30
CA LEU A 15 -18.54 6.60 -2.52
C LEU A 15 -19.25 6.25 -1.21
N SER A 16 -18.49 5.94 -0.18
CA SER A 16 -18.98 6.02 1.20
C SER A 16 -17.79 6.06 2.15
N GLY A 17 -17.46 7.25 2.64
CA GLY A 17 -16.41 7.41 3.64
C GLY A 17 -16.34 8.79 4.32
N CYS A 18 -17.42 9.57 4.35
CA CYS A 18 -17.57 10.58 5.40
C CYS A 18 -18.14 9.84 6.62
N GLY A 19 -17.39 9.75 7.72
CA GLY A 19 -17.84 9.09 8.94
C GLY A 19 -17.59 9.95 10.17
N GLU A 20 -18.66 10.56 10.68
CA GLU A 20 -18.79 10.97 12.08
C GLU A 20 -19.85 10.05 12.73
N VAL A 21 -19.76 9.83 14.05
CA VAL A 21 -20.76 9.28 15.00
C VAL A 21 -20.52 7.86 15.58
N GLN A 22 -20.06 7.88 16.84
CA GLN A 22 -20.47 7.20 18.10
C GLN A 22 -21.48 6.01 18.09
N ILE A 23 -21.23 4.99 18.94
CA ILE A 23 -21.98 4.64 20.19
C ILE A 23 -21.54 3.26 20.77
N SER A 24 -21.15 3.33 22.05
CA SER A 24 -21.15 2.43 23.23
C SER A 24 -21.80 1.01 23.23
N ILE A 25 -21.24 0.10 24.06
CA ILE A 25 -21.76 -0.46 25.35
C ILE A 25 -20.98 -1.72 25.80
N ASN A 26 -20.35 -1.65 27.00
CA ASN A 26 -20.32 -2.58 28.17
C ASN A 26 -20.35 -4.13 28.00
N LYS A 27 -19.82 -5.00 28.87
CA LYS A 27 -19.03 -5.00 30.12
C LYS A 27 -18.94 -6.48 30.60
N ASP A 28 -17.90 -6.81 31.39
CA ASP A 28 -17.75 -7.93 32.35
C ASP A 28 -17.40 -9.36 31.85
N GLN A 29 -16.20 -9.87 32.24
CA GLN A 29 -16.06 -10.83 33.35
C GLN A 29 -14.57 -11.07 33.77
N GLU A 30 -14.28 -10.85 35.05
CA GLU A 30 -13.11 -11.30 35.83
C GLU A 30 -13.19 -12.78 36.22
N VAL A 31 -12.04 -13.46 36.42
CA VAL A 31 -11.81 -14.40 37.55
C VAL A 31 -10.32 -14.37 37.99
N GLU A 32 -10.11 -14.30 39.30
CA GLU A 32 -8.83 -14.22 40.03
C GLU A 32 -8.10 -15.56 40.30
N ALA A 33 -6.77 -15.45 40.43
CA ALA A 33 -5.78 -15.99 41.40
C ALA A 33 -5.75 -17.47 41.91
N GLU A 34 -4.54 -18.09 41.95
CA GLU A 34 -3.69 -18.17 43.18
C GLU A 34 -2.31 -18.91 42.99
N THR A 35 -1.28 -18.26 43.54
CA THR A 35 -0.05 -18.66 44.30
C THR A 35 0.81 -19.93 44.04
N GLY A 36 2.14 -19.76 44.13
CA GLY A 36 3.13 -20.82 44.46
C GLY A 36 4.60 -20.50 44.15
N SER A 37 5.45 -20.28 45.17
CA SER A 37 6.88 -19.89 45.10
C SER A 37 7.85 -21.07 45.27
N ALA A 38 8.99 -21.09 44.56
CA ALA A 38 10.34 -21.43 45.09
C ALA A 38 11.45 -21.37 44.01
N LYS A 39 12.63 -20.94 44.43
CA LYS A 39 13.82 -20.51 43.67
C LYS A 39 14.91 -21.61 43.63
N LYS A 40 15.65 -21.76 42.52
CA LYS A 40 17.09 -22.16 42.53
C LYS A 40 17.81 -21.88 41.19
N GLU A 41 18.84 -21.04 41.30
CA GLU A 41 20.04 -20.86 40.42
C GLU A 41 20.72 -22.21 40.07
N LYS A 42 21.57 -22.39 39.05
CA LYS A 42 22.27 -21.58 38.03
C LYS A 42 23.04 -22.60 37.16
N VAL A 43 23.07 -22.46 35.83
CA VAL A 43 24.25 -22.83 35.00
C VAL A 43 24.26 -21.95 33.77
N ASP A 44 25.35 -21.19 33.64
CA ASP A 44 25.72 -20.39 32.49
C ASP A 44 25.96 -21.29 31.26
N LEU A 45 25.27 -21.01 30.17
CA LEU A 45 25.77 -21.28 28.82
C LEU A 45 25.59 -20.01 28.01
N ILE A 46 26.73 -19.41 27.71
CA ILE A 46 26.90 -18.33 26.75
C ILE A 46 26.35 -18.85 25.42
N ASN A 47 25.16 -18.39 25.03
CA ASN A 47 24.73 -18.45 23.65
C ASN A 47 24.92 -17.05 23.08
N ASP A 48 25.97 -16.94 22.28
CA ASP A 48 26.26 -15.84 21.37
C ASP A 48 25.22 -15.89 20.23
N GLU A 49 23.94 -15.73 20.58
CA GLU A 49 22.86 -15.52 19.64
C GLU A 49 22.92 -14.06 19.20
N SER A 50 23.24 -13.87 17.93
CA SER A 50 23.31 -12.59 17.24
C SER A 50 22.17 -11.66 17.65
N GLU A 51 22.49 -10.39 17.91
CA GLU A 51 21.57 -9.31 18.30
C GLU A 51 20.37 -9.10 17.34
N SER A 52 20.32 -9.78 16.18
CA SER A 52 19.19 -9.72 15.24
C SER A 52 17.97 -10.57 15.63
N GLU A 53 18.04 -11.48 16.63
CA GLU A 53 16.94 -12.44 16.90
C GLU A 53 16.04 -12.14 18.12
N LYS A 54 16.20 -11.02 18.83
CA LYS A 54 15.31 -10.71 19.99
C LYS A 54 14.80 -9.27 20.02
N MET A 55 14.16 -8.82 18.93
CA MET A 55 13.20 -7.72 19.04
C MET A 55 11.96 -8.22 19.79
N LYS A 56 11.40 -7.43 20.71
CA LYS A 56 10.19 -7.85 21.42
C LYS A 56 9.01 -7.83 20.45
N GLU A 57 8.04 -8.70 20.68
CA GLU A 57 6.81 -8.77 19.88
C GLU A 57 6.13 -7.39 19.72
N ALA A 58 6.07 -6.63 20.82
CA ALA A 58 5.52 -5.26 20.81
C ALA A 58 6.32 -4.31 19.91
N ASP A 59 7.65 -4.45 19.85
CA ASP A 59 8.48 -3.63 18.97
C ASP A 59 8.22 -4.01 17.49
N LYS A 60 7.98 -5.30 17.19
CA LYS A 60 7.62 -5.76 15.83
C LYS A 60 6.24 -5.28 15.40
N GLN A 61 5.24 -5.39 16.28
CA GLN A 61 3.90 -4.84 16.05
C GLN A 61 3.97 -3.35 15.74
N LYS A 62 4.77 -2.60 16.52
CA LYS A 62 5.01 -1.18 16.30
C LYS A 62 5.64 -0.91 14.93
N ALA A 63 6.64 -1.68 14.53
CA ALA A 63 7.27 -1.55 13.22
C ALA A 63 6.28 -1.81 12.06
N ILE A 64 5.42 -2.84 12.18
CA ILE A 64 4.37 -3.13 11.20
C ILE A 64 3.37 -1.98 11.10
N LEU A 65 2.91 -1.43 12.24
CA LEU A 65 2.01 -0.28 12.24
C LEU A 65 2.64 0.96 11.63
N GLN A 66 3.92 1.23 11.94
CA GLN A 66 4.64 2.37 11.39
C GLN A 66 4.76 2.25 9.86
N PHE A 67 5.13 1.07 9.37
CA PHE A 67 5.19 0.76 7.95
C PHE A 67 3.85 1.07 7.25
N ILE A 68 2.74 0.52 7.76
CA ILE A 68 1.41 0.72 7.15
C ILE A 68 0.93 2.18 7.25
N ASN A 69 0.94 2.75 8.46
CA ASN A 69 0.25 4.01 8.76
C ASN A 69 1.07 5.25 8.38
N GLU A 70 2.39 5.11 8.25
CA GLU A 70 3.27 6.22 7.93
C GLU A 70 3.88 6.05 6.54
N GLU A 71 4.64 4.97 6.31
CA GLU A 71 5.44 4.83 5.09
C GLU A 71 4.55 4.58 3.87
N ILE A 72 3.71 3.55 3.92
CA ILE A 72 2.80 3.20 2.83
C ILE A 72 1.76 4.30 2.60
N TYR A 73 1.31 4.95 3.67
CA TYR A 73 0.38 6.06 3.56
C TYR A 73 0.96 7.24 2.77
N LYS A 74 2.24 7.60 2.96
CA LYS A 74 2.88 8.68 2.19
C LYS A 74 2.94 8.37 0.70
N VAL A 75 3.19 7.12 0.34
CA VAL A 75 3.12 6.66 -1.06
C VAL A 75 1.70 6.87 -1.60
N ALA A 76 0.71 6.37 -0.87
CA ALA A 76 -0.70 6.41 -1.27
C ALA A 76 -1.23 7.85 -1.45
N GLU A 77 -0.78 8.82 -0.64
CA GLU A 77 -1.18 10.23 -0.80
C GLU A 77 -0.88 10.77 -2.21
N TYR A 78 0.26 10.38 -2.78
CA TYR A 78 0.65 10.80 -4.12
C TYR A 78 0.00 9.93 -5.21
N GLU A 79 -0.19 8.65 -4.96
CA GLU A 79 -0.90 7.76 -5.90
C GLU A 79 -2.36 8.19 -6.11
N VAL A 80 -3.06 8.58 -5.05
CA VAL A 80 -4.44 9.09 -5.14
C VAL A 80 -4.52 10.29 -6.08
N VAL A 81 -3.58 11.24 -5.98
CA VAL A 81 -3.53 12.41 -6.86
C VAL A 81 -3.31 11.99 -8.31
N ALA A 82 -2.36 11.07 -8.56
CA ALA A 82 -2.07 10.59 -9.90
C ALA A 82 -3.26 9.83 -10.50
N PHE A 83 -3.88 8.91 -9.77
CA PHE A 83 -5.02 8.13 -10.25
C PHE A 83 -6.24 9.01 -10.53
N GLN A 84 -6.53 9.98 -9.68
CA GLN A 84 -7.62 10.93 -9.92
C GLN A 84 -7.35 11.78 -11.18
N SER A 85 -6.12 12.25 -11.36
CA SER A 85 -5.69 12.99 -12.54
C SER A 85 -5.83 12.15 -13.81
N LEU A 86 -5.28 10.93 -13.85
CA LEU A 86 -5.39 10.03 -15.00
C LEU A 86 -6.85 9.68 -15.32
N ALA A 87 -7.65 9.34 -14.30
CA ALA A 87 -9.06 9.00 -14.47
C ALA A 87 -9.89 10.17 -15.03
N SER A 88 -9.46 11.43 -14.81
CA SER A 88 -10.16 12.61 -15.30
C SER A 88 -10.08 12.80 -16.82
N VAL A 89 -9.13 12.15 -17.50
CA VAL A 89 -8.87 12.28 -18.95
C VAL A 89 -8.85 10.95 -19.69
N SER A 90 -9.03 9.83 -19.01
CA SER A 90 -8.98 8.48 -19.60
C SER A 90 -10.35 7.79 -19.60
N GLY A 91 -10.43 6.64 -20.29
CA GLY A 91 -11.64 5.83 -20.34
C GLY A 91 -12.85 6.59 -20.86
N VAL A 92 -13.92 6.67 -20.05
CA VAL A 92 -15.15 7.40 -20.40
C VAL A 92 -14.97 8.91 -20.49
N ASN A 93 -13.90 9.45 -19.87
CA ASN A 93 -13.57 10.88 -19.87
C ASN A 93 -12.58 11.26 -20.98
N TYR A 94 -12.14 10.30 -21.79
CA TYR A 94 -11.25 10.57 -22.92
C TYR A 94 -11.91 11.48 -23.96
N THR A 95 -11.20 12.55 -24.34
CA THR A 95 -11.61 13.48 -25.40
C THR A 95 -10.67 13.42 -26.60
N ASP A 96 -9.37 13.54 -26.33
CA ASP A 96 -8.30 13.63 -27.32
C ASP A 96 -6.93 13.45 -26.66
N ASP A 97 -5.95 12.99 -27.44
CA ASP A 97 -4.58 12.73 -26.99
C ASP A 97 -3.89 13.96 -26.40
N GLN A 98 -4.17 15.17 -26.91
CA GLN A 98 -3.55 16.38 -26.41
C GLN A 98 -4.00 16.70 -24.98
N THR A 99 -5.26 16.43 -24.66
CA THR A 99 -5.80 16.56 -23.31
C THR A 99 -5.18 15.54 -22.36
N VAL A 100 -5.06 14.28 -22.78
CA VAL A 100 -4.38 13.23 -21.98
C VAL A 100 -2.92 13.58 -21.74
N TYR A 101 -2.18 13.91 -22.80
CA TYR A 101 -0.75 14.24 -22.71
C TYR A 101 -0.49 15.42 -21.77
N ARG A 102 -1.31 16.48 -21.85
CA ARG A 102 -1.20 17.63 -20.96
C ARG A 102 -1.40 17.22 -19.50
N GLU A 103 -2.45 16.46 -19.20
CA GLU A 103 -2.74 15.99 -17.85
C GLU A 103 -1.62 15.09 -17.31
N LEU A 104 -1.20 14.10 -18.12
CA LEU A 104 -0.09 13.19 -17.82
C LEU A 104 1.18 13.95 -17.43
N THR A 105 1.59 14.92 -18.25
CA THR A 105 2.87 15.62 -18.09
C THR A 105 2.86 16.73 -17.04
N THR A 106 1.69 17.26 -16.68
CA THR A 106 1.58 18.37 -15.73
C THR A 106 1.17 17.95 -14.32
N ILE A 107 0.41 16.86 -14.18
CA ILE A 107 -0.16 16.43 -12.91
C ILE A 107 0.16 14.96 -12.64
N THR A 108 -0.26 14.04 -13.52
CA THR A 108 -0.22 12.60 -13.23
C THR A 108 1.20 12.09 -12.96
N ILE A 109 2.11 12.26 -13.93
CA ILE A 109 3.49 11.77 -13.81
C ILE A 109 4.23 12.48 -12.66
N PRO A 110 4.21 13.82 -12.54
CA PRO A 110 4.86 14.49 -11.41
C PRO A 110 4.34 14.08 -10.03
N ALA A 111 3.05 13.75 -9.89
CA ALA A 111 2.52 13.21 -8.65
C ALA A 111 3.06 11.79 -8.41
N TYR A 112 3.01 10.94 -9.44
CA TYR A 112 3.44 9.56 -9.31
C TYR A 112 4.97 9.39 -9.13
N GLU A 113 5.78 10.32 -9.64
CA GLU A 113 7.21 10.39 -9.32
C GLU A 113 7.46 10.60 -7.83
N LYS A 114 6.61 11.39 -7.15
CA LYS A 114 6.69 11.55 -5.70
C LYS A 114 6.31 10.25 -4.99
N ALA A 115 5.26 9.56 -5.44
CA ALA A 115 4.91 8.25 -4.91
C ALA A 115 6.10 7.26 -5.03
N LEU A 116 6.75 7.22 -6.19
CA LEU A 116 7.92 6.38 -6.43
C LEU A 116 9.11 6.75 -5.53
N ASN A 117 9.37 8.04 -5.33
CA ASN A 117 10.43 8.49 -4.42
C ASN A 117 10.13 8.10 -2.96
N GLU A 118 8.89 8.25 -2.50
CA GLU A 118 8.49 7.80 -1.16
C GLU A 118 8.65 6.28 -1.04
N ALA A 119 8.20 5.52 -2.05
CA ALA A 119 8.32 4.07 -2.06
C ALA A 119 9.78 3.60 -1.99
N GLN A 120 10.67 4.23 -2.77
CA GLN A 120 12.11 3.92 -2.77
C GLN A 120 12.82 4.32 -1.46
N SER A 121 12.19 5.15 -0.63
CA SER A 121 12.71 5.57 0.68
C SER A 121 12.22 4.73 1.85
N ILE A 122 11.34 3.75 1.60
CA ILE A 122 10.83 2.84 2.63
C ILE A 122 11.99 2.03 3.22
N GLU A 123 12.08 2.02 4.55
CA GLU A 123 13.03 1.18 5.28
C GLU A 123 12.26 0.08 6.00
N ALA A 124 12.52 -1.19 5.66
CA ALA A 124 11.89 -2.30 6.34
C ALA A 124 12.40 -2.37 7.80
N GLY A 125 11.62 -1.81 8.73
CA GLY A 125 11.99 -1.71 10.15
C GLY A 125 12.20 -3.07 10.84
N ILE A 126 11.78 -4.16 10.21
CA ILE A 126 12.05 -5.55 10.60
C ILE A 126 12.27 -6.43 9.35
N PRO A 127 13.02 -7.56 9.46
CA PRO A 127 13.24 -8.48 8.33
C PRO A 127 11.97 -8.99 7.66
N GLU A 128 10.90 -9.16 8.43
CA GLU A 128 9.60 -9.64 7.94
C GLU A 128 8.90 -8.63 7.02
N LEU A 129 9.32 -7.36 6.99
CA LEU A 129 8.77 -6.32 6.10
C LEU A 129 9.58 -6.11 4.81
N GLU A 130 10.74 -6.74 4.66
CA GLU A 130 11.64 -6.54 3.50
C GLU A 130 10.95 -6.91 2.17
N GLU A 131 10.22 -8.03 2.16
CA GLU A 131 9.48 -8.45 0.98
C GLU A 131 8.34 -7.47 0.65
N MET A 132 7.69 -6.91 1.68
CA MET A 132 6.57 -5.99 1.55
C MET A 132 7.05 -4.65 1.01
N ALA A 133 8.16 -4.12 1.55
CA ALA A 133 8.84 -2.93 1.03
C ALA A 133 9.24 -3.12 -0.45
N THR A 134 9.84 -4.27 -0.77
CA THR A 134 10.24 -4.60 -2.15
C THR A 134 9.05 -4.65 -3.11
N ARG A 135 7.93 -5.24 -2.68
CA ARG A 135 6.70 -5.31 -3.50
C ARG A 135 6.12 -3.93 -3.77
N VAL A 136 6.10 -3.05 -2.78
CA VAL A 136 5.61 -1.67 -2.94
C VAL A 136 6.46 -0.92 -3.94
N VAL A 137 7.80 -0.95 -3.79
CA VAL A 137 8.72 -0.34 -4.76
C VAL A 137 8.51 -0.90 -6.16
N THR A 138 8.36 -2.22 -6.29
CA THR A 138 8.16 -2.89 -7.58
C THR A 138 6.83 -2.51 -8.23
N ALA A 139 5.74 -2.48 -7.46
CA ALA A 139 4.43 -2.06 -7.92
C ALA A 139 4.47 -0.61 -8.39
N THR A 140 4.95 0.31 -7.54
CA THR A 140 5.03 1.73 -7.88
C THR A 140 5.95 1.96 -9.08
N GLN A 141 7.10 1.28 -9.21
CA GLN A 141 7.92 1.38 -10.42
C GLN A 141 7.16 0.89 -11.67
N THR A 142 6.40 -0.20 -11.55
CA THR A 142 5.65 -0.80 -12.67
C THR A 142 4.58 0.15 -13.21
N PHE A 143 3.85 0.82 -12.33
CA PHE A 143 2.85 1.80 -12.77
C PHE A 143 3.51 3.08 -13.31
N TYR A 144 4.63 3.53 -12.72
CA TYR A 144 5.40 4.65 -13.27
C TYR A 144 5.84 4.36 -14.71
N ASP A 145 6.39 3.17 -14.96
CA ASP A 145 6.76 2.74 -16.31
C ASP A 145 5.56 2.74 -17.26
N ALA A 146 4.37 2.34 -16.78
CA ALA A 146 3.14 2.39 -17.57
C ALA A 146 2.80 3.82 -18.00
N LEU A 147 2.90 4.79 -17.09
CA LEU A 147 2.66 6.21 -17.41
C LEU A 147 3.67 6.75 -18.43
N ILE A 148 4.94 6.34 -18.31
CA ILE A 148 5.98 6.72 -19.29
C ILE A 148 5.70 6.13 -20.66
N LEU A 149 5.26 4.88 -20.73
CA LEU A 149 4.86 4.24 -21.98
C LEU A 149 3.63 4.92 -22.60
N GLU A 150 2.62 5.26 -21.79
CA GLU A 150 1.42 5.96 -22.26
C GLU A 150 1.76 7.34 -22.84
N LYS A 151 2.60 8.11 -22.15
CA LYS A 151 3.12 9.38 -22.64
C LYS A 151 3.82 9.19 -23.99
N LYS A 152 4.75 8.23 -24.08
CA LYS A 152 5.51 7.95 -25.30
C LYS A 152 4.61 7.50 -26.45
N ALA A 153 3.59 6.70 -26.15
CA ALA A 153 2.61 6.26 -27.13
C ALA A 153 1.86 7.43 -27.77
N ILE A 154 1.51 8.45 -26.98
CA ILE A 154 0.88 9.68 -27.49
C ILE A 154 1.86 10.47 -28.36
N GLU A 155 3.11 10.64 -27.89
CA GLU A 155 4.16 11.37 -28.63
C GLU A 155 4.46 10.73 -29.99
N ASP A 156 4.58 9.40 -30.02
CA ASP A 156 4.95 8.64 -31.21
C ASP A 156 3.73 8.19 -32.04
N GLN A 157 2.51 8.41 -31.53
CA GLN A 157 1.25 7.89 -32.09
C GLN A 157 1.30 6.37 -32.29
N ASP A 158 1.83 5.66 -31.29
CA ASP A 158 2.10 4.22 -31.31
C ASP A 158 1.13 3.45 -30.41
N GLU A 159 0.12 2.81 -31.03
CA GLU A 159 -0.86 1.96 -30.33
C GLU A 159 -0.21 0.73 -29.66
N GLY A 160 0.96 0.28 -30.11
CA GLY A 160 1.71 -0.81 -29.48
C GLY A 160 2.13 -0.43 -28.06
N LEU A 161 2.64 0.79 -27.88
CA LEU A 161 3.05 1.29 -26.58
C LEU A 161 1.85 1.51 -25.63
N ILE A 162 0.65 1.81 -26.14
CA ILE A 162 -0.58 1.81 -25.33
C ILE A 162 -0.86 0.42 -24.78
N ASN A 163 -0.73 -0.63 -25.59
CA ASN A 163 -0.96 -2.01 -25.15
C ASN A 163 0.07 -2.43 -24.09
N GLU A 164 1.34 -2.05 -24.26
CA GLU A 164 2.38 -2.31 -23.26
C GLU A 164 2.13 -1.56 -21.95
N SER A 165 1.70 -0.30 -22.03
CA SER A 165 1.29 0.48 -20.85
C SER A 165 0.15 -0.19 -20.09
N ASN A 166 -0.92 -0.59 -20.79
CA ASN A 166 -2.06 -1.29 -20.19
C ASN A 166 -1.65 -2.61 -19.53
N ALA A 167 -0.76 -3.37 -20.17
CA ALA A 167 -0.24 -4.62 -19.60
C ALA A 167 0.52 -4.37 -18.28
N LYS A 168 1.31 -3.29 -18.19
CA LYS A 168 1.96 -2.88 -16.94
C LYS A 168 0.96 -2.40 -15.88
N MET A 169 -0.12 -1.71 -16.26
CA MET A 169 -1.18 -1.37 -15.31
C MET A 169 -1.86 -2.62 -14.73
N GLU A 170 -2.10 -3.65 -15.55
CA GLU A 170 -2.59 -4.94 -15.06
C GLU A 170 -1.59 -5.66 -14.15
N GLU A 171 -0.29 -5.56 -14.44
CA GLU A 171 0.78 -6.09 -13.59
C GLU A 171 0.82 -5.37 -12.24
N TYR A 172 0.71 -4.04 -12.24
CA TYR A 172 0.60 -3.23 -11.03
C TYR A 172 -0.52 -3.72 -10.11
N TYR A 173 -1.74 -3.92 -10.64
CA TYR A 173 -2.86 -4.40 -9.81
C TYR A 173 -2.58 -5.78 -9.19
N LYS A 174 -1.95 -6.69 -9.93
CA LYS A 174 -1.57 -8.01 -9.38
C LYS A 174 -0.52 -7.89 -8.28
N LEU A 175 0.44 -6.98 -8.42
CA LEU A 175 1.47 -6.73 -7.40
C LEU A 175 0.86 -6.12 -6.12
N VAL A 176 -0.08 -5.19 -6.26
CA VAL A 176 -0.81 -4.59 -5.14
C VAL A 176 -1.69 -5.62 -4.43
N ASP A 177 -2.41 -6.46 -5.17
CA ASP A 177 -3.22 -7.54 -4.60
C ASP A 177 -2.35 -8.54 -3.81
N ALA A 178 -1.17 -8.89 -4.34
CA ALA A 178 -0.22 -9.74 -3.65
C ALA A 178 0.32 -9.08 -2.38
N TYR A 179 0.70 -7.80 -2.45
CA TYR A 179 1.14 -7.02 -1.28
C TYR A 179 0.08 -7.03 -0.17
N HIS A 180 -1.19 -6.74 -0.48
CA HIS A 180 -2.26 -6.73 0.51
C HIS A 180 -2.51 -8.12 1.11
N SER A 181 -2.37 -9.17 0.32
CA SER A 181 -2.51 -10.55 0.79
C SER A 181 -1.40 -10.92 1.78
N ASP A 182 -0.15 -10.58 1.46
CA ASP A 182 1.01 -10.87 2.30
C ASP A 182 1.01 -10.02 3.57
N MET A 183 0.64 -8.74 3.47
CA MET A 183 0.47 -7.87 4.63
C MET A 183 -0.59 -8.36 5.59
N LYS A 184 -1.70 -8.90 5.07
CA LYS A 184 -2.75 -9.47 5.90
C LYS A 184 -2.23 -10.67 6.70
N LEU A 185 -1.48 -11.57 6.07
CA LEU A 185 -0.90 -12.74 6.74
C LEU A 185 0.10 -12.31 7.83
N LEU A 186 0.97 -11.35 7.52
CA LEU A 186 1.93 -10.82 8.49
C LEU A 186 1.21 -10.14 9.66
N ALA A 187 0.18 -9.34 9.39
CA ALA A 187 -0.60 -8.67 10.43
C ALA A 187 -1.31 -9.70 11.34
N GLU A 188 -1.87 -10.77 10.78
CA GLU A 188 -2.48 -11.87 11.55
C GLU A 188 -1.46 -12.57 12.45
N GLU A 189 -0.24 -12.84 11.95
CA GLU A 189 0.85 -13.44 12.75
C GLU A 189 1.18 -12.61 13.99
N TYR A 190 1.24 -11.29 13.83
CA TYR A 190 1.61 -10.36 14.89
C TYR A 190 0.40 -9.76 15.63
N ASN A 191 -0.83 -10.24 15.39
CA ASN A 191 -2.07 -9.72 15.98
C ASN A 191 -2.27 -8.19 15.76
N VAL A 192 -1.85 -7.69 14.60
CA VAL A 192 -2.10 -6.32 14.13
C VAL A 192 -3.37 -6.33 13.27
N THR A 193 -4.24 -5.34 13.46
CA THR A 193 -5.42 -5.19 12.59
C THR A 193 -4.98 -4.60 11.25
N TYR A 194 -5.35 -5.27 10.15
CA TYR A 194 -5.11 -4.79 8.80
C TYR A 194 -6.43 -4.73 8.03
N ASP A 195 -6.99 -3.52 7.89
CA ASP A 195 -8.15 -3.24 7.06
C ASP A 195 -7.84 -2.07 6.12
N LEU A 196 -8.10 -2.29 4.83
CA LEU A 196 -7.87 -1.31 3.77
C LEU A 196 -8.78 -0.07 3.87
N ASN A 197 -9.84 -0.15 4.69
CA ASN A 197 -10.85 0.89 4.82
C ASN A 197 -10.86 1.55 6.21
N GLU A 198 -10.03 1.09 7.16
CA GLU A 198 -9.98 1.68 8.49
C GLU A 198 -9.03 2.89 8.56
N PRO A 199 -9.33 3.89 9.41
CA PRO A 199 -8.43 5.02 9.65
C PRO A 199 -7.12 4.55 10.32
N LYS A 200 -6.05 5.34 10.14
CA LYS A 200 -4.73 5.07 10.71
C LYS A 200 -4.81 4.70 12.19
N GLN A 201 -4.11 3.64 12.57
CA GLN A 201 -4.01 3.21 13.96
C GLN A 201 -2.90 3.99 14.69
N ASN A 202 -3.10 4.29 15.98
CA ASN A 202 -2.12 5.04 16.76
C ASN A 202 -0.93 4.16 17.15
N VAL A 203 0.27 4.55 16.69
CA VAL A 203 1.53 3.84 16.94
C VAL A 203 2.02 4.03 18.39
N GLU A 204 1.50 5.03 19.12
CA GLU A 204 1.94 5.40 20.48
C GLU A 204 1.24 4.61 21.61
N GLU A 205 0.25 3.79 21.29
CA GLU A 205 -0.61 3.08 22.27
C GLU A 205 -0.20 1.63 22.57
N LEU A 206 0.91 1.15 21.98
CA LEU A 206 1.50 -0.19 22.19
C LEU A 206 2.67 -0.16 23.19
#